data_AF-A0A9P4WKG0-F1
#
_entry.id   AF-A0A9P4WKG0-F1
#
_cell.length_a   1.000
_cell.length_b   1.000
_cell.length_c   1.000
_cell.angle_alpha   90.00
_cell.angle_beta   90.00
_cell.angle_gamma   90.00
#
_symmetry.space_group_name_H-M   'P 1'
#
loop_
_entity.id
_entity.type
_entity.pdbx_description
1 polymer ?
#
loop_
_entity_poly.entity_id
_entity_poly.type
_entity_poly.pdbx_seq_one_letter_code
_entity_poly.pdbx_strand_id
1 'polypeptide(L)'
;MSHLLEFSSASPLPHDVSAPPYAVFGVYGSDITSSLPPRIPLQLVLHFAPALRRWILPTPDPTCLPRIAARHSLNIPCVGIDIQALIDAVGLSWVIVRMFHLSGCRVTKETFGVHPDLVTSIAIHNAWLALELPIEGIRGLHTHIYSQLIYTEPPVSIWAMTLLWDAFPAGSEIIKAMGLNFIRGHMNMEYSASQSLEIIAWFQSTPERYALFNSLRYAMPEVPEPEIETVTIAAEEAKKISGYKTIGKKIGKAIKKMVLGESTTEVRDVGIMERGGTRKVSPQEKQEREAGDFEALKTRLRRTRSDDSLRSVETAIWNPQTTEDKEEEVTVNDDMDDRSNYPGGNISTDLARTLETIRLRREARNAKHKRAPSLTAVLTTENLKRSEDADKPISRRGVPVLRHCRSSSTSTTGKEHGLSIANLQRRIEVLKEKRNFLM
;
A
#
# COMPACT_ATOMS: atom_id res chain seq x y z
N MET A 1 -9.06 -1.75 -19.32
CA MET A 1 -8.46 -1.35 -18.04
C MET A 1 -9.21 -0.19 -17.40
N SER A 2 -9.65 0.79 -18.20
CA SER A 2 -10.68 1.78 -17.84
C SER A 2 -11.91 1.20 -17.14
N HIS A 3 -12.30 -0.04 -17.42
CA HIS A 3 -13.53 -0.66 -16.92
C HIS A 3 -13.54 -0.98 -15.41
N LEU A 4 -12.43 -0.89 -14.68
CA LEU A 4 -12.45 -1.18 -13.24
C LEU A 4 -13.13 -0.07 -12.42
N LEU A 5 -13.10 1.15 -12.95
CA LEU A 5 -13.62 2.36 -12.32
C LEU A 5 -14.66 3.01 -13.22
N GLU A 6 -15.86 3.17 -12.69
CA GLU A 6 -17.00 3.77 -13.38
C GLU A 6 -17.46 4.99 -12.58
N PHE A 7 -17.48 6.15 -13.22
CA PHE A 7 -18.05 7.34 -12.61
C PHE A 7 -19.52 7.45 -13.04
N SER A 8 -20.41 7.71 -12.09
CA SER A 8 -21.80 8.02 -12.39
C SER A 8 -21.88 9.37 -13.11
N SER A 9 -21.95 9.37 -14.43
CA SER A 9 -22.11 10.58 -15.24
C SER A 9 -23.57 11.05 -15.21
N ALA A 10 -24.04 11.51 -14.05
CA ALA A 10 -25.39 12.08 -13.93
C ALA A 10 -25.50 13.44 -14.64
N SER A 11 -24.38 14.16 -14.77
CA SER A 11 -24.30 15.47 -15.43
C SER A 11 -23.34 15.42 -16.62
N PRO A 12 -23.64 16.13 -17.72
CA PRO A 12 -22.71 16.27 -18.82
C PRO A 12 -21.42 16.96 -18.36
N LEU A 13 -20.31 16.63 -19.03
CA LEU A 13 -19.02 17.28 -18.78
C LEU A 13 -19.13 18.78 -19.10
N PRO A 14 -18.59 19.67 -18.25
CA PRO A 14 -18.51 21.10 -18.55
C PRO A 14 -17.70 21.35 -19.83
N HIS A 15 -18.08 22.35 -20.63
CA HIS A 15 -17.35 22.71 -21.86
C HIS A 15 -15.89 23.14 -21.59
N ASP A 16 -15.62 23.63 -20.39
CA ASP A 16 -14.33 24.11 -19.91
C ASP A 16 -13.60 23.10 -19.01
N VAL A 17 -13.94 21.81 -19.09
CA VAL A 17 -13.40 20.78 -18.17
C VAL A 17 -11.88 20.68 -18.17
N SER A 18 -11.23 21.01 -19.29
CA SER A 18 -9.77 20.99 -19.45
C SER A 18 -9.09 22.35 -19.24
N ALA A 19 -9.86 23.40 -19.02
CA ALA A 19 -9.36 24.76 -18.86
C ALA A 19 -8.71 24.96 -17.48
N PRO A 20 -7.73 25.88 -17.38
CA PRO A 20 -7.24 26.36 -16.09
C PRO A 20 -8.38 26.94 -15.21
N PRO A 21 -8.24 26.93 -13.87
CA PRO A 21 -7.01 26.67 -13.12
C PRO A 21 -6.71 25.18 -12.93
N TYR A 22 -5.44 24.86 -12.66
CA TYR A 22 -4.99 23.50 -12.37
C TYR A 22 -4.93 23.23 -10.86
N ALA A 23 -5.28 22.02 -10.44
CA ALA A 23 -5.18 21.56 -9.07
C ALA A 23 -3.75 21.07 -8.75
N VAL A 24 -3.27 21.45 -7.56
CA VAL A 24 -2.05 20.95 -6.93
C VAL A 24 -2.48 20.23 -5.66
N PHE A 25 -2.07 18.97 -5.47
CA PHE A 25 -2.59 18.14 -4.38
C PHE A 25 -1.57 17.96 -3.27
N GLY A 26 -2.06 18.11 -2.04
CA GLY A 26 -1.41 17.65 -0.83
C GLY A 26 -2.28 16.62 -0.09
N VAL A 27 -1.64 15.80 0.74
CA VAL A 27 -2.29 14.91 1.70
C VAL A 27 -1.70 15.20 3.07
N TYR A 28 -2.54 15.62 4.02
CA TYR A 28 -2.11 16.09 5.35
C TYR A 28 -0.95 17.11 5.29
N GLY A 29 -1.06 18.09 4.40
CA GLY A 29 -0.06 19.14 4.19
C GLY A 29 1.23 18.70 3.49
N SER A 30 1.35 17.43 3.11
CA SER A 30 2.49 16.91 2.34
C SER A 30 2.17 16.96 0.84
N ASP A 31 3.02 17.60 0.06
CA ASP A 31 2.88 17.67 -1.40
C ASP A 31 3.04 16.28 -2.04
N ILE A 32 2.06 15.90 -2.88
CA ILE A 32 2.07 14.64 -3.64
C ILE A 32 2.04 14.86 -5.15
N THR A 33 2.21 16.10 -5.60
CA THR A 33 2.05 16.50 -7.01
C THR A 33 2.98 15.73 -7.95
N SER A 34 4.19 15.36 -7.49
CA SER A 34 5.13 14.56 -8.28
C SER A 34 4.67 13.14 -8.60
N SER A 35 3.71 12.61 -7.83
CA SER A 35 3.15 11.25 -8.01
C SER A 35 1.87 11.24 -8.84
N LEU A 36 1.37 12.42 -9.21
CA LEU A 36 0.14 12.59 -9.96
C LEU A 36 0.44 13.06 -11.40
N PRO A 37 -0.51 12.91 -12.34
CA PRO A 37 -0.37 13.51 -13.65
C PRO A 37 -0.19 15.04 -13.54
N PRO A 38 0.63 15.66 -14.40
CA PRO A 38 0.81 17.11 -14.36
C PRO A 38 -0.46 17.84 -14.87
N ARG A 39 -0.64 19.09 -14.44
CA ARG A 39 -1.69 20.01 -14.95
C ARG A 39 -3.10 19.44 -14.88
N ILE A 40 -3.51 18.99 -13.70
CA ILE A 40 -4.84 18.43 -13.44
C ILE A 40 -5.85 19.57 -13.44
N PRO A 41 -6.81 19.67 -14.37
CA PRO A 41 -7.79 20.76 -14.34
C PRO A 41 -8.64 20.70 -13.07
N LEU A 42 -8.81 21.83 -12.39
CA LEU A 42 -9.63 21.89 -11.18
C LEU A 42 -11.08 21.51 -11.48
N GLN A 43 -11.63 22.02 -12.58
CA GLN A 43 -13.01 21.78 -12.97
C GLN A 43 -13.30 20.30 -13.24
N LEU A 44 -12.35 19.59 -13.88
CA LEU A 44 -12.40 18.14 -14.06
C LEU A 44 -12.58 17.41 -12.73
N VAL A 45 -11.69 17.71 -11.78
CA VAL A 45 -11.66 17.05 -10.48
C VAL A 45 -12.93 17.34 -9.69
N LEU A 46 -13.39 18.59 -9.66
CA LEU A 46 -14.58 18.98 -8.92
C LEU A 46 -15.88 18.50 -9.56
N HIS A 47 -15.88 18.23 -10.87
CA HIS A 47 -16.99 17.59 -11.55
C HIS A 47 -17.15 16.13 -11.09
N PHE A 48 -16.06 15.35 -11.10
CA PHE A 48 -16.12 13.93 -10.75
C PHE A 48 -16.12 13.66 -9.24
N ALA A 49 -15.43 14.48 -8.45
CA ALA A 49 -15.31 14.34 -7.00
C ALA A 49 -15.66 15.66 -6.27
N PRO A 50 -16.96 16.04 -6.20
CA PRO A 50 -17.40 17.32 -5.63
C PRO A 50 -17.02 17.53 -4.15
N ALA A 51 -16.83 16.44 -3.39
CA ALA A 51 -16.43 16.50 -1.98
C ALA A 51 -15.08 17.19 -1.76
N LEU A 52 -14.20 17.17 -2.76
CA LEU A 52 -12.89 17.83 -2.72
C LEU A 52 -12.99 19.35 -2.52
N ARG A 53 -14.15 19.98 -2.81
CA ARG A 53 -14.37 21.41 -2.55
C ARG A 53 -14.11 21.81 -1.10
N ARG A 54 -14.32 20.90 -0.15
CA ARG A 54 -14.11 21.13 1.29
C ARG A 54 -12.63 21.22 1.67
N TRP A 55 -11.74 20.76 0.79
CA TRP A 55 -10.29 20.70 1.00
C TRP A 55 -9.53 21.68 0.12
N ILE A 56 -10.22 22.56 -0.60
CA ILE A 56 -9.60 23.64 -1.37
C ILE A 56 -8.94 24.60 -0.38
N LEU A 57 -7.66 24.87 -0.59
CA LEU A 57 -6.90 25.84 0.17
C LEU A 57 -7.33 27.26 -0.22
N PRO A 58 -7.32 28.22 0.72
CA PRO A 58 -7.58 29.62 0.39
C PRO A 58 -6.56 30.11 -0.63
N THR A 59 -7.00 31.01 -1.52
CA THR A 59 -6.10 31.67 -2.47
C THR A 59 -4.97 32.36 -1.69
N PRO A 60 -3.71 32.02 -1.96
CA PRO A 60 -2.60 32.62 -1.25
C PRO A 60 -2.56 34.12 -1.51
N ASP A 61 -2.31 34.91 -0.46
CA ASP A 61 -2.16 36.36 -0.58
C ASP A 61 -0.94 36.66 -1.49
N PRO A 62 -1.13 37.34 -2.63
CA PRO A 62 -0.04 37.63 -3.56
C PRO A 62 1.07 38.47 -2.93
N THR A 63 0.78 39.23 -1.86
CA THR A 63 1.78 40.03 -1.15
C THR A 63 2.71 39.18 -0.28
N CYS A 64 2.25 38.00 0.15
CA CYS A 64 2.98 37.08 1.03
C CYS A 64 3.78 36.02 0.25
N LEU A 65 3.51 35.85 -1.05
CA LEU A 65 4.16 34.83 -1.87
C LEU A 65 5.58 35.25 -2.30
N PRO A 66 6.56 34.31 -2.29
CA PRO A 66 7.86 34.54 -2.91
C PRO A 66 7.69 34.96 -4.38
N ARG A 67 8.47 35.95 -4.83
CA ARG A 67 8.35 36.55 -6.17
C ARG A 67 8.36 35.54 -7.32
N ILE A 68 9.13 34.45 -7.17
CA ILE A 68 9.20 33.35 -8.15
C ILE A 68 7.87 32.60 -8.22
N ALA A 69 7.30 32.23 -7.07
CA ALA A 69 6.01 31.55 -6.99
C ALA A 69 4.87 32.45 -7.50
N ALA A 70 4.88 33.73 -7.13
CA ALA A 70 3.90 34.72 -7.60
C ALA A 70 3.95 34.90 -9.13
N ARG A 71 5.14 34.91 -9.74
CA ARG A 71 5.29 34.95 -11.21
C ARG A 71 4.79 33.68 -11.86
N HIS A 72 5.09 32.53 -11.26
CA HIS A 72 4.63 31.24 -11.79
C HIS A 72 3.09 31.14 -11.77
N SER A 73 2.45 31.58 -10.69
CA SER A 73 0.98 31.56 -10.58
C SER A 73 0.27 32.47 -11.57
N LEU A 74 0.93 33.51 -12.08
CA LEU A 74 0.38 34.36 -13.14
C LEU A 74 0.37 33.66 -14.51
N ASN A 75 1.34 32.79 -14.79
CA ASN A 75 1.44 32.08 -16.07
C ASN A 75 0.61 30.80 -16.09
N ILE A 76 0.56 30.10 -14.95
CA ILE A 76 -0.14 28.84 -14.80
C ILE A 76 -0.96 28.95 -13.52
N PRO A 77 -2.23 29.37 -13.60
CA PRO A 77 -3.06 29.53 -12.41
C PRO A 77 -3.30 28.16 -11.78
N CYS A 78 -2.88 28.02 -10.53
CA CYS A 78 -2.98 26.80 -9.76
C CYS A 78 -3.80 27.02 -8.48
N VAL A 79 -4.53 25.99 -8.05
CA VAL A 79 -5.29 25.95 -6.82
C VAL A 79 -4.84 24.74 -6.00
N GLY A 80 -4.50 24.98 -4.74
CA GLY A 80 -4.11 23.91 -3.82
C GLY A 80 -5.33 23.16 -3.26
N ILE A 81 -5.26 21.84 -3.20
CA ILE A 81 -6.22 20.97 -2.52
C ILE A 81 -5.46 20.13 -1.50
N ASP A 82 -5.73 20.32 -0.20
CA ASP A 82 -5.08 19.55 0.87
C ASP A 82 -6.05 18.53 1.47
N ILE A 83 -5.96 17.29 0.99
CA ILE A 83 -6.85 16.20 1.38
C ILE A 83 -6.54 15.78 2.82
N GLN A 84 -7.51 15.99 3.70
CA GLN A 84 -7.42 15.61 5.13
C GLN A 84 -7.83 14.15 5.40
N ALA A 85 -7.98 13.35 4.35
CA ALA A 85 -8.28 11.93 4.43
C ALA A 85 -7.01 11.11 4.20
N LEU A 86 -6.92 9.94 4.83
CA LEU A 86 -5.80 9.02 4.63
C LEU A 86 -5.93 8.35 3.25
N ILE A 87 -5.29 8.95 2.25
CA ILE A 87 -5.27 8.49 0.86
C ILE A 87 -3.82 8.26 0.43
N ASP A 88 -3.58 7.13 -0.22
CA ASP A 88 -2.32 6.87 -0.90
C ASP A 88 -2.27 7.62 -2.24
N ALA A 89 -1.16 8.31 -2.52
CA ALA A 89 -0.94 9.02 -3.77
C ALA A 89 -1.07 8.11 -4.99
N VAL A 90 -0.67 6.84 -4.88
CA VAL A 90 -0.83 5.86 -5.97
C VAL A 90 -2.30 5.64 -6.28
N GLY A 91 -3.12 5.35 -5.27
CA GLY A 91 -4.56 5.15 -5.44
C GLY A 91 -5.25 6.39 -6.03
N LEU A 92 -4.88 7.58 -5.55
CA LEU A 92 -5.40 8.85 -6.08
C LEU A 92 -5.01 9.08 -7.56
N SER A 93 -3.76 8.77 -7.92
CA SER A 93 -3.25 8.89 -9.29
C SER A 93 -4.09 8.09 -10.27
N TRP A 94 -4.40 6.83 -9.94
CA TRP A 94 -5.27 5.97 -10.74
C TRP A 94 -6.68 6.54 -10.95
N VAL A 95 -7.27 7.10 -9.88
CA VAL A 95 -8.60 7.72 -9.94
C VAL A 95 -8.58 8.95 -10.85
N ILE A 96 -7.56 9.81 -10.72
CA ILE A 96 -7.41 11.03 -11.55
C ILE A 96 -7.13 10.68 -13.01
N VAL A 97 -6.26 9.72 -13.27
CA VAL A 97 -5.99 9.19 -14.62
C VAL A 97 -7.29 8.70 -15.27
N ARG A 98 -8.18 8.05 -14.51
CA ARG A 98 -9.50 7.66 -15.01
C ARG A 98 -10.39 8.86 -15.32
N MET A 99 -10.40 9.91 -14.49
CA MET A 99 -11.14 11.14 -14.76
C MET A 99 -10.67 11.80 -16.07
N PHE A 100 -9.35 11.89 -16.29
CA PHE A 100 -8.79 12.40 -17.54
C PHE A 100 -9.29 11.62 -18.76
N HIS A 101 -9.24 10.29 -18.69
CA HIS A 101 -9.72 9.43 -19.77
C HIS A 101 -11.21 9.68 -20.07
N LEU A 102 -12.07 9.75 -19.05
CA LEU A 102 -13.50 10.02 -19.26
C LEU A 102 -13.77 11.42 -19.83
N SER A 103 -12.89 12.39 -19.59
CA SER A 103 -12.99 13.73 -20.17
C SER A 103 -12.44 13.86 -21.60
N GLY A 104 -11.96 12.76 -22.21
CA GLY A 104 -11.32 12.80 -23.52
C GLY A 104 -9.92 13.44 -23.54
N CYS A 105 -9.35 13.73 -22.36
CA CYS A 105 -7.98 14.22 -22.27
C CYS A 105 -6.99 13.09 -22.60
N ARG A 106 -5.93 13.43 -23.34
CA ARG A 106 -4.89 12.47 -23.72
C ARG A 106 -4.10 12.05 -22.48
N VAL A 107 -4.13 10.75 -22.20
CA VAL A 107 -3.28 10.13 -21.16
C VAL A 107 -2.25 9.23 -21.86
N THR A 108 -1.04 9.19 -21.32
CA THR A 108 0.02 8.28 -21.79
C THR A 108 -0.43 6.83 -21.71
N LYS A 109 -0.18 6.03 -22.76
CA LYS A 109 -0.61 4.62 -22.81
C LYS A 109 -0.05 3.77 -21.66
N GLU A 110 1.12 4.14 -21.14
CA GLU A 110 1.83 3.43 -20.07
C GLU A 110 0.99 3.27 -18.79
N THR A 111 0.16 4.25 -18.45
CA THR A 111 -0.64 4.20 -17.21
C THR A 111 -1.81 3.22 -17.27
N PHE A 112 -2.23 2.78 -18.46
CA PHE A 112 -3.37 1.88 -18.63
C PHE A 112 -2.98 0.46 -19.05
N GLY A 113 -1.70 0.18 -19.31
CA GLY A 113 -1.25 -1.14 -19.74
C GLY A 113 -1.07 -2.16 -18.62
N VAL A 114 -0.92 -1.71 -17.37
CA VAL A 114 -0.53 -2.57 -16.24
C VAL A 114 -1.74 -2.90 -15.38
N HIS A 115 -1.95 -4.18 -15.03
CA HIS A 115 -3.02 -4.56 -14.11
C HIS A 115 -2.63 -4.12 -12.69
N PRO A 116 -3.51 -3.43 -11.94
CA PRO A 116 -3.18 -3.08 -10.57
C PRO A 116 -3.01 -4.37 -9.77
N ASP A 117 -1.89 -4.46 -9.04
CA ASP A 117 -1.68 -5.53 -8.07
C ASP A 117 -2.68 -5.39 -6.91
N LEU A 118 -2.69 -6.36 -6.00
CA LEU A 118 -3.65 -6.39 -4.91
C LEU A 118 -3.53 -5.13 -4.02
N VAL A 119 -2.30 -4.69 -3.77
CA VAL A 119 -1.98 -3.52 -2.94
C VAL A 119 -2.51 -2.25 -3.57
N THR A 120 -2.18 -2.02 -4.84
CA THR A 120 -2.66 -0.87 -5.62
C THR A 120 -4.17 -0.91 -5.73
N SER A 121 -4.78 -2.09 -5.92
CA SER A 121 -6.24 -2.22 -5.97
C SER A 121 -6.90 -1.78 -4.65
N ILE A 122 -6.31 -2.13 -3.50
CA ILE A 122 -6.77 -1.67 -2.19
C ILE A 122 -6.55 -0.15 -2.02
N ALA A 123 -5.42 0.38 -2.48
CA ALA A 123 -5.14 1.81 -2.46
C ALA A 123 -6.16 2.61 -3.28
N ILE A 124 -6.52 2.13 -4.49
CA ILE A 124 -7.56 2.70 -5.33
C ILE A 124 -8.91 2.67 -4.61
N HIS A 125 -9.27 1.52 -4.00
CA HIS A 125 -10.51 1.39 -3.22
C HIS A 125 -10.60 2.42 -2.10
N ASN A 126 -9.53 2.57 -1.32
CA ASN A 126 -9.47 3.52 -0.21
C ASN A 126 -9.55 4.97 -0.70
N ALA A 127 -8.83 5.31 -1.78
CA ALA A 127 -8.90 6.63 -2.40
C ALA A 127 -10.33 6.94 -2.88
N TRP A 128 -10.96 6.00 -3.59
CA TRP A 128 -12.32 6.15 -4.09
C TRP A 128 -13.32 6.46 -2.98
N LEU A 129 -13.28 5.67 -1.91
CA LEU A 129 -14.19 5.88 -0.79
C LEU A 129 -13.86 7.11 0.06
N ALA A 130 -12.60 7.55 0.07
CA ALA A 130 -12.18 8.76 0.77
C ALA A 130 -12.61 10.03 0.03
N LEU A 131 -12.70 9.97 -1.30
CA LEU A 131 -13.26 11.03 -2.14
C LEU A 131 -14.81 11.09 -2.13
N GLU A 132 -15.46 10.28 -1.29
CA GLU A 132 -16.93 10.17 -1.18
C GLU A 132 -17.61 9.80 -2.51
N LEU A 133 -16.93 9.01 -3.36
CA LEU A 133 -17.47 8.57 -4.64
C LEU A 133 -18.45 7.39 -4.48
N PRO A 134 -19.46 7.25 -5.37
CA PRO A 134 -20.45 6.16 -5.32
C PRO A 134 -19.79 4.78 -5.39
N ILE A 135 -20.21 3.83 -4.55
CA ILE A 135 -19.57 2.51 -4.46
C ILE A 135 -19.84 1.63 -5.69
N GLU A 136 -20.92 1.90 -6.40
CA GLU A 136 -21.28 1.23 -7.64
C GLU A 136 -20.14 1.34 -8.66
N GLY A 137 -19.44 2.48 -8.63
CA GLY A 137 -18.32 2.79 -9.51
C GLY A 137 -17.07 1.93 -9.31
N ILE A 138 -16.96 1.18 -8.21
CA ILE A 138 -15.82 0.29 -7.93
C ILE A 138 -16.20 -1.19 -7.93
N ARG A 139 -17.37 -1.55 -8.49
CA ARG A 139 -17.76 -2.97 -8.61
C ARG A 139 -16.78 -3.76 -9.47
N GLY A 140 -16.31 -3.19 -10.58
CA GLY A 140 -15.28 -3.80 -11.42
C GLY A 140 -13.99 -4.06 -10.65
N LEU A 141 -13.54 -3.09 -9.85
CA LEU A 141 -12.38 -3.23 -8.97
C LEU A 141 -12.58 -4.32 -7.90
N HIS A 142 -13.76 -4.42 -7.30
CA HIS A 142 -14.05 -5.48 -6.32
C HIS A 142 -14.02 -6.87 -6.95
N THR A 143 -14.60 -7.04 -8.13
CA THR A 143 -14.52 -8.28 -8.90
C THR A 143 -13.08 -8.65 -9.23
N HIS A 144 -12.24 -7.65 -9.58
CA HIS A 144 -10.81 -7.84 -9.83
C HIS A 144 -10.04 -8.27 -8.57
N ILE A 145 -10.29 -7.63 -7.42
CA ILE A 145 -9.67 -8.05 -6.15
C ILE A 145 -10.09 -9.48 -5.78
N TYR A 146 -11.38 -9.79 -5.92
CA TYR A 146 -11.92 -11.12 -5.65
C TYR A 146 -11.30 -12.17 -6.58
N SER A 147 -11.23 -11.90 -7.90
CA SER A 147 -10.63 -12.83 -8.85
C SER A 147 -9.13 -13.01 -8.59
N GLN A 148 -8.42 -11.96 -8.18
CA GLN A 148 -7.02 -12.08 -7.77
C GLN A 148 -6.87 -13.03 -6.58
N LEU A 149 -7.71 -12.89 -5.55
CA LEU A 149 -7.66 -13.75 -4.38
C LEU A 149 -8.06 -15.21 -4.66
N ILE A 150 -8.97 -15.45 -5.60
CA ILE A 150 -9.43 -16.82 -5.90
C ILE A 150 -8.53 -17.55 -6.89
N TYR A 151 -8.03 -16.87 -7.93
CA TYR A 151 -7.37 -17.52 -9.07
C TYR A 151 -5.87 -17.27 -9.15
N THR A 152 -5.34 -16.26 -8.47
CA THR A 152 -3.95 -15.84 -8.70
C THR A 152 -3.04 -16.44 -7.63
N GLU A 153 -1.96 -17.10 -8.08
CA GLU A 153 -0.76 -17.34 -7.29
C GLU A 153 0.11 -16.08 -7.37
N PRO A 154 0.69 -15.56 -6.27
CA PRO A 154 1.06 -16.25 -5.04
C PRO A 154 0.00 -16.21 -3.91
N PRO A 155 0.18 -17.04 -2.86
CA PRO A 155 -0.62 -16.96 -1.64
C PRO A 155 -0.58 -15.56 -1.00
N VAL A 156 -1.71 -15.15 -0.40
CA VAL A 156 -1.85 -13.83 0.21
C VAL A 156 -0.93 -13.67 1.43
N SER A 157 -0.09 -12.64 1.42
CA SER A 157 0.80 -12.35 2.54
C SER A 157 0.05 -11.79 3.76
N ILE A 158 0.56 -12.01 4.98
CA ILE A 158 -0.05 -11.48 6.22
C ILE A 158 -0.27 -9.97 6.18
N TRP A 159 0.64 -9.24 5.55
CA TRP A 159 0.53 -7.80 5.39
C TRP A 159 -0.64 -7.43 4.47
N ALA A 160 -0.79 -8.10 3.33
CA ALA A 160 -1.94 -7.91 2.44
C ALA A 160 -3.26 -8.33 3.13
N MET A 161 -3.25 -9.39 3.95
CA MET A 161 -4.43 -9.79 4.74
C MET A 161 -4.86 -8.69 5.72
N THR A 162 -3.87 -8.06 6.37
CA THR A 162 -4.14 -6.94 7.29
C THR A 162 -4.73 -5.74 6.55
N LEU A 163 -4.16 -5.39 5.39
CA LEU A 163 -4.70 -4.32 4.55
C LEU A 163 -6.13 -4.60 4.07
N LEU A 164 -6.41 -5.82 3.61
CA LEU A 164 -7.76 -6.24 3.20
C LEU A 164 -8.74 -6.14 4.37
N TRP A 165 -8.36 -6.65 5.54
CA TRP A 165 -9.17 -6.61 6.75
C TRP A 165 -9.52 -5.18 7.17
N ASP A 166 -8.59 -4.26 7.04
CA ASP A 166 -8.80 -2.86 7.43
C ASP A 166 -9.65 -2.08 6.41
N ALA A 167 -9.58 -2.47 5.13
CA ALA A 167 -10.30 -1.85 4.02
C ALA A 167 -11.75 -2.36 3.88
N PHE A 168 -11.99 -3.67 4.07
CA PHE A 168 -13.27 -4.30 3.78
C PHE A 168 -14.00 -4.78 5.05
N PRO A 169 -15.35 -4.79 5.06
CA PRO A 169 -16.11 -5.39 6.16
C PRO A 169 -15.82 -6.88 6.32
N ALA A 170 -15.81 -7.35 7.57
CA ALA A 170 -15.52 -8.75 7.92
C ALA A 170 -16.44 -9.77 7.22
N GLY A 171 -17.68 -9.39 6.91
CA GLY A 171 -18.65 -10.25 6.21
C GLY A 171 -18.57 -10.20 4.68
N SER A 172 -17.69 -9.39 4.10
CA SER A 172 -17.60 -9.21 2.65
C SER A 172 -17.02 -10.45 1.95
N GLU A 173 -17.44 -10.67 0.70
CA GLU A 173 -16.94 -11.77 -0.13
C GLU A 173 -15.43 -11.70 -0.38
N ILE A 174 -14.85 -10.49 -0.40
CA ILE A 174 -13.40 -10.28 -0.52
C ILE A 174 -12.67 -10.83 0.71
N ILE A 175 -13.19 -10.59 1.92
CA ILE A 175 -12.59 -11.10 3.15
C ILE A 175 -12.73 -12.63 3.25
N LYS A 176 -13.85 -13.19 2.80
CA LYS A 176 -14.02 -14.65 2.69
C LYS A 176 -13.03 -15.24 1.67
N ALA A 177 -12.90 -14.63 0.50
CA ALA A 177 -11.94 -15.05 -0.54
C ALA A 177 -10.50 -15.01 -0.04
N MET A 178 -10.12 -13.97 0.71
CA MET A 178 -8.82 -13.87 1.37
C MET A 178 -8.57 -15.04 2.34
N GLY A 179 -9.57 -15.37 3.17
CA GLY A 179 -9.46 -16.50 4.09
C GLY A 179 -9.35 -17.85 3.37
N LEU A 180 -10.11 -18.05 2.29
CA LEU A 180 -10.03 -19.26 1.45
C LEU A 180 -8.68 -19.36 0.73
N ASN A 181 -8.14 -18.24 0.24
CA ASN A 181 -6.80 -18.20 -0.35
C ASN A 181 -5.74 -18.64 0.67
N PHE A 182 -5.82 -18.15 1.91
CA PHE A 182 -4.93 -18.60 2.98
C PHE A 182 -5.06 -20.09 3.27
N ILE A 183 -6.29 -20.61 3.44
CA ILE A 183 -6.50 -22.03 3.72
C ILE A 183 -5.92 -22.89 2.60
N ARG A 184 -6.19 -22.52 1.33
CA ARG A 184 -5.65 -23.23 0.16
C ARG A 184 -4.13 -23.23 0.15
N GLY A 185 -3.51 -22.05 0.27
CA GLY A 185 -2.05 -21.94 0.29
C GLY A 185 -1.41 -22.68 1.47
N HIS A 186 -2.09 -22.74 2.63
CA HIS A 186 -1.63 -23.50 3.79
C HIS A 186 -1.69 -25.01 3.56
N MET A 187 -2.79 -25.51 2.97
CA MET A 187 -2.92 -26.93 2.61
C MET A 187 -1.93 -27.36 1.53
N ASN A 188 -1.64 -26.47 0.59
CA ASN A 188 -0.63 -26.66 -0.46
C ASN A 188 0.82 -26.49 0.03
N MET A 189 1.04 -26.19 1.31
CA MET A 189 2.37 -25.92 1.88
C MET A 189 3.11 -24.76 1.20
N GLU A 190 2.39 -23.78 0.65
CA GLU A 190 2.97 -22.61 -0.03
C GLU A 190 3.50 -21.56 0.97
N TYR A 191 3.08 -21.65 2.23
CA TYR A 191 3.61 -20.84 3.32
C TYR A 191 4.71 -21.60 4.07
N SER A 192 5.75 -20.87 4.49
CA SER A 192 6.67 -21.40 5.50
C SER A 192 5.95 -21.67 6.83
N ALA A 193 6.48 -22.58 7.64
CA ALA A 193 5.90 -22.90 8.95
C ALA A 193 5.79 -21.67 9.86
N SER A 194 6.78 -20.78 9.82
CA SER A 194 6.76 -19.52 10.59
C SER A 194 5.65 -18.58 10.11
N GLN A 195 5.51 -18.36 8.80
CA GLN A 195 4.45 -17.53 8.23
C GLN A 195 3.06 -18.10 8.53
N SER A 196 2.89 -19.42 8.42
CA SER A 196 1.61 -20.08 8.76
C SER A 196 1.23 -19.84 10.22
N LEU A 197 2.17 -20.02 11.15
CA LEU A 197 1.92 -19.77 12.59
C LEU A 197 1.61 -18.30 12.87
N GLU A 198 2.27 -17.37 12.17
CA GLU A 198 2.01 -15.93 12.30
C GLU A 198 0.60 -15.57 11.83
N ILE A 199 0.18 -16.10 10.67
CA ILE A 199 -1.17 -15.85 10.13
C ILE A 199 -2.24 -16.49 11.03
N ILE A 200 -2.01 -17.70 11.54
CA ILE A 200 -2.93 -18.36 12.49
C ILE A 200 -3.06 -17.52 13.77
N ALA A 201 -1.94 -17.05 14.33
CA ALA A 201 -1.95 -16.18 15.51
C ALA A 201 -2.71 -14.87 15.24
N TRP A 202 -2.57 -14.32 14.02
CA TRP A 202 -3.32 -13.13 13.60
C TRP A 202 -4.83 -13.40 13.51
N PHE A 203 -5.28 -14.54 12.97
CA PHE A 203 -6.70 -14.90 12.99
C PHE A 203 -7.24 -15.09 14.41
N GLN A 204 -6.42 -15.61 15.32
CA GLN A 204 -6.79 -15.81 16.72
C GLN A 204 -6.77 -14.51 17.55
N SER A 205 -6.18 -13.43 17.04
CA SER A 205 -6.00 -12.18 17.79
C SER A 205 -7.30 -11.44 18.13
N THR A 206 -8.37 -11.65 17.36
CA THR A 206 -9.68 -11.03 17.63
C THR A 206 -10.81 -12.04 17.43
N PRO A 207 -11.92 -11.93 18.21
CA PRO A 207 -13.03 -12.87 18.09
C PRO A 207 -13.70 -12.83 16.71
N GLU A 208 -13.75 -11.66 16.06
CA GLU A 208 -14.31 -11.50 14.71
C GLU A 208 -13.48 -12.27 13.66
N ARG A 209 -12.14 -12.16 13.72
CA ARG A 209 -11.23 -12.88 12.81
C ARG A 209 -11.30 -14.39 13.04
N TYR A 210 -11.34 -14.80 14.31
CA TYR A 210 -11.43 -16.20 14.70
C TYR A 210 -12.76 -16.83 14.23
N ALA A 211 -13.89 -16.12 14.41
CA ALA A 211 -15.19 -16.57 13.95
C ALA A 211 -15.23 -16.75 12.43
N LEU A 212 -14.69 -15.80 11.67
CA LEU A 212 -14.56 -15.95 10.22
C LEU A 212 -13.72 -17.18 9.86
N PHE A 213 -12.53 -17.30 10.44
CA PHE A 213 -11.61 -18.40 10.13
C PHE A 213 -12.25 -19.77 10.41
N ASN A 214 -12.92 -19.92 11.55
CA ASN A 214 -13.67 -21.12 11.87
C ASN A 214 -14.79 -21.40 10.88
N SER A 215 -15.57 -20.38 10.48
CA SER A 215 -16.66 -20.56 9.51
C SER A 215 -16.16 -21.06 8.15
N LEU A 216 -14.99 -20.60 7.71
CA LEU A 216 -14.39 -21.03 6.45
C LEU A 216 -13.83 -22.45 6.52
N ARG A 217 -13.30 -22.86 7.68
CA ARG A 217 -12.80 -24.22 7.89
C ARG A 217 -13.89 -25.27 7.71
N TYR A 218 -15.12 -24.98 8.13
CA TYR A 218 -16.26 -25.89 7.94
C TYR A 218 -16.85 -25.87 6.52
N ALA A 219 -16.56 -24.83 5.74
CA ALA A 219 -17.05 -24.69 4.36
C ALA A 219 -16.18 -25.45 3.34
N MET A 220 -14.95 -25.81 3.71
CA MET A 220 -14.08 -26.61 2.87
C MET A 220 -14.53 -28.07 2.95
N PRO A 221 -14.81 -28.75 1.80
CA PRO A 221 -15.10 -30.17 1.81
C PRO A 221 -13.93 -30.89 2.46
N GLU A 222 -14.23 -31.78 3.42
CA GLU A 222 -13.21 -32.63 4.03
C GLU A 222 -12.47 -33.33 2.90
N VAL A 223 -11.21 -32.95 2.68
CA VAL A 223 -10.33 -33.73 1.83
C VAL A 223 -10.29 -35.09 2.52
N PRO A 224 -10.75 -36.17 1.87
CA PRO A 224 -10.72 -37.49 2.47
C PRO A 224 -9.31 -37.68 2.99
N GLU A 225 -9.16 -37.86 4.31
CA GLU A 225 -7.85 -38.17 4.87
C GLU A 225 -7.31 -39.30 4.01
N PRO A 226 -6.12 -39.15 3.39
CA PRO A 226 -5.57 -40.25 2.64
C PRO A 226 -5.60 -41.41 3.61
N GLU A 227 -6.31 -42.49 3.24
CA GLU A 227 -6.22 -43.74 3.96
C GLU A 227 -4.73 -44.04 3.93
N ILE A 228 -4.04 -43.65 5.00
CA ILE A 228 -2.68 -44.07 5.26
C ILE A 228 -2.93 -45.55 5.41
N GLU A 229 -2.72 -46.31 4.32
CA GLU A 229 -2.52 -47.74 4.37
C GLU A 229 -1.38 -47.86 5.36
N THR A 230 -1.75 -48.01 6.63
CA THR A 230 -0.87 -48.42 7.68
C THR A 230 -0.45 -49.77 7.18
N VAL A 231 0.70 -49.82 6.51
CA VAL A 231 1.39 -51.06 6.21
C VAL A 231 1.53 -51.69 7.58
N THR A 232 0.61 -52.60 7.87
CA THR A 232 0.63 -53.45 9.04
C THR A 232 1.84 -54.32 8.83
N ILE A 233 3.00 -53.80 9.26
CA ILE A 233 4.18 -54.61 9.46
C ILE A 233 3.72 -55.65 10.47
N ALA A 234 3.57 -56.88 9.96
CA ALA A 234 2.96 -57.99 10.64
C ALA A 234 3.46 -58.07 12.09
N ALA A 235 2.50 -57.96 13.01
CA ALA A 235 2.71 -58.04 14.44
C ALA A 235 2.93 -59.49 14.89
N GLU A 236 3.90 -60.20 14.30
CA GLU A 236 4.22 -61.59 14.70
C GLU A 236 5.46 -61.75 15.60
N GLU A 237 6.24 -60.71 15.89
CA GLU A 237 7.43 -60.85 16.77
C GLU A 237 7.47 -59.96 18.02
N ALA A 238 6.32 -59.48 18.52
CA ALA A 238 6.27 -58.65 19.73
C ALA A 238 5.98 -59.43 21.04
N LYS A 239 6.23 -60.74 21.09
CA LYS A 239 6.14 -61.57 22.32
C LYS A 239 7.52 -61.95 22.89
N LYS A 240 8.40 -60.96 23.07
CA LYS A 240 9.53 -61.02 24.01
C LYS A 240 10.20 -59.66 23.99
N ILE A 241 9.91 -58.81 24.98
CA ILE A 241 10.78 -57.78 25.58
C ILE A 241 9.90 -57.05 26.62
N SER A 242 9.56 -57.79 27.67
CA SER A 242 9.13 -57.21 28.95
C SER A 242 10.41 -56.83 29.70
N GLY A 243 10.98 -55.65 29.41
CA GLY A 243 12.29 -55.33 29.98
C GLY A 243 12.86 -53.93 29.74
N TYR A 244 12.10 -52.91 29.36
CA TYR A 244 12.66 -51.56 29.17
C TYR A 244 11.83 -50.45 29.83
N LYS A 245 11.74 -50.48 31.16
CA LYS A 245 11.28 -49.33 31.97
C LYS A 245 12.42 -48.46 32.54
N THR A 246 13.68 -48.74 32.20
CA THR A 246 14.85 -48.05 32.78
C THR A 246 15.82 -47.41 31.77
N ILE A 247 15.61 -47.57 30.45
CA ILE A 247 16.53 -47.03 29.43
C ILE A 247 16.22 -45.58 29.01
N GLY A 248 15.00 -45.09 29.25
CA GLY A 248 14.59 -43.71 28.89
C GLY A 248 15.41 -42.60 29.56
N LYS A 249 16.04 -42.85 30.72
CA LYS A 249 16.87 -41.84 31.41
C LYS A 249 18.33 -41.80 30.94
N LYS A 250 18.87 -42.88 30.36
CA LYS A 250 20.26 -42.89 29.84
C LYS A 250 20.34 -42.38 28.41
N ILE A 251 19.35 -42.69 27.56
CA ILE A 251 19.30 -42.19 26.18
C ILE A 251 19.06 -40.66 26.16
N GLY A 252 18.19 -40.14 27.04
CA GLY A 252 17.97 -38.69 27.14
C GLY A 252 19.22 -37.89 27.58
N LYS A 253 20.13 -38.48 28.37
CA LYS A 253 21.42 -37.85 28.71
C LYS A 253 22.45 -37.95 27.59
N ALA A 254 22.43 -39.01 26.77
CA ALA A 254 23.33 -39.15 25.63
C ALA A 254 22.98 -38.18 24.50
N ILE A 255 21.69 -38.03 24.17
CA ILE A 255 21.22 -37.09 23.14
C ILE A 255 21.49 -35.64 23.56
N LYS A 256 21.27 -35.30 24.85
CA LYS A 256 21.57 -33.95 25.36
C LYS A 256 23.07 -33.64 25.37
N LYS A 257 23.94 -34.66 25.46
CA LYS A 257 25.40 -34.51 25.36
C LYS A 257 25.89 -34.42 23.90
N MET A 258 25.17 -35.00 22.94
CA MET A 258 25.42 -34.82 21.51
C MET A 258 24.95 -33.46 20.98
N VAL A 259 23.87 -32.89 21.54
CA VAL A 259 23.35 -31.58 21.10
C VAL A 259 24.12 -30.40 21.70
N LEU A 260 24.80 -30.58 22.83
CA LEU A 260 25.64 -29.56 23.48
C LEU A 260 27.15 -29.82 23.35
N GLY A 261 27.55 -30.90 22.70
CA GLY A 261 28.96 -31.19 22.45
C GLY A 261 29.40 -30.52 21.16
N GLU A 262 30.24 -29.50 21.28
CA GLU A 262 31.14 -29.01 20.23
C GLU A 262 31.96 -30.19 19.68
N SER A 263 31.42 -30.89 18.68
CA SER A 263 32.22 -31.70 17.79
C SER A 263 32.59 -30.81 16.62
N THR A 264 33.83 -30.33 16.66
CA THR A 264 34.70 -30.21 15.49
C THR A 264 34.61 -31.50 14.70
N THR A 265 33.56 -31.60 13.89
CA THR A 265 33.28 -32.75 13.05
C THR A 265 33.79 -32.35 11.70
N GLU A 266 34.85 -33.03 11.25
CA GLU A 266 35.31 -32.97 9.87
C GLU A 266 34.10 -33.09 8.94
N VAL A 267 33.79 -31.98 8.27
CA VAL A 267 32.70 -31.88 7.31
C VAL A 267 33.08 -32.83 6.18
N ARG A 268 32.46 -34.01 6.16
CA ARG A 268 32.46 -34.84 4.95
C ARG A 268 31.72 -34.04 3.89
N ASP A 269 32.47 -33.48 2.95
CA ASP A 269 31.98 -32.78 1.77
C ASP A 269 31.02 -33.68 0.97
N VAL A 270 29.73 -33.58 1.28
CA VAL A 270 28.68 -34.13 0.44
C VAL A 270 28.53 -33.16 -0.73
N GLY A 271 29.34 -33.37 -1.76
CA GLY A 271 29.31 -32.58 -2.99
C GLY A 271 27.91 -32.58 -3.61
N ILE A 272 27.39 -31.40 -3.87
CA ILE A 272 26.06 -31.19 -4.48
C ILE A 272 26.22 -31.44 -5.98
N MET A 273 25.36 -32.28 -6.56
CA MET A 273 25.33 -32.52 -8.01
C MET A 273 24.57 -31.39 -8.71
N GLU A 274 25.22 -30.71 -9.65
CA GLU A 274 24.62 -29.62 -10.42
C GLU A 274 24.18 -30.09 -11.83
N ARG A 275 23.23 -29.36 -12.43
CA ARG A 275 22.63 -29.49 -13.79
C ARG A 275 23.01 -30.77 -14.58
N GLY A 276 22.05 -31.68 -14.71
CA GLY A 276 22.18 -32.89 -15.51
C GLY A 276 22.96 -34.04 -14.85
N GLY A 277 23.41 -33.85 -13.61
CA GLY A 277 24.05 -34.89 -12.81
C GLY A 277 25.48 -35.24 -13.23
N THR A 278 26.08 -34.44 -14.12
CA THR A 278 27.40 -34.73 -14.70
C THR A 278 28.57 -34.16 -13.88
N ARG A 279 28.31 -33.30 -12.88
CA ARG A 279 29.38 -32.69 -12.06
C ARG A 279 28.98 -32.52 -10.60
N LYS A 280 29.84 -33.01 -9.70
CA LYS A 280 29.80 -32.72 -8.25
C LYS A 280 30.58 -31.43 -8.01
N VAL A 281 29.96 -30.47 -7.33
CA VAL A 281 30.54 -29.17 -6.99
C VAL A 281 30.40 -29.00 -5.48
N SER A 282 31.44 -28.50 -4.81
CA SER A 282 31.33 -28.20 -3.38
C SER A 282 30.37 -27.01 -3.17
N PRO A 283 29.71 -26.89 -2.01
CA PRO A 283 28.86 -25.73 -1.72
C PRO A 283 29.60 -24.39 -1.87
N GLN A 284 30.90 -24.37 -1.53
CA GLN A 284 31.75 -23.18 -1.65
C GLN A 284 32.04 -22.82 -3.11
N GLU A 285 32.38 -23.80 -3.95
CA GLU A 285 32.58 -23.57 -5.39
C GLU A 285 31.30 -23.08 -6.10
N LYS A 286 30.13 -23.56 -5.65
CA LYS A 286 28.84 -23.07 -6.17
C LYS A 286 28.63 -21.60 -5.83
N GLN A 287 28.90 -21.21 -4.58
CA GLN A 287 28.76 -19.84 -4.12
C GLN A 287 29.73 -18.88 -4.83
N GLU A 288 30.98 -19.31 -5.08
CA GLU A 288 31.96 -18.53 -5.83
C GLU A 288 31.55 -18.33 -7.30
N ARG A 289 30.94 -19.33 -7.93
CA ARG A 289 30.38 -19.19 -9.27
C ARG A 289 29.20 -18.23 -9.32
N GLU A 290 28.25 -18.37 -8.39
CA GLU A 290 27.09 -17.48 -8.34
C GLU A 290 27.53 -16.03 -8.16
N ALA A 291 28.57 -15.78 -7.33
CA ALA A 291 29.16 -14.46 -7.18
C ALA A 291 29.84 -13.97 -8.48
N GLY A 292 30.56 -14.84 -9.19
CA GLY A 292 31.18 -14.53 -10.48
C GLY A 292 30.16 -14.20 -11.57
N ASP A 293 29.10 -14.99 -11.68
CA ASP A 293 28.00 -14.78 -12.61
C ASP A 293 27.25 -13.47 -12.31
N PHE A 294 27.07 -13.14 -11.02
CA PHE A 294 26.47 -11.90 -10.60
C PHE A 294 27.31 -10.66 -10.99
N GLU A 295 28.62 -10.69 -10.78
CA GLU A 295 29.53 -9.60 -11.22
C GLU A 295 29.60 -9.51 -12.75
N ALA A 296 29.59 -10.64 -13.47
CA ALA A 296 29.53 -10.65 -14.93
C ALA A 296 28.21 -10.03 -15.45
N LEU A 297 27.08 -10.37 -14.83
CA LEU A 297 25.77 -9.80 -15.15
C LEU A 297 25.74 -8.28 -14.89
N LYS A 298 26.26 -7.85 -13.74
CA LYS A 298 26.38 -6.44 -13.35
C LYS A 298 27.24 -5.65 -14.35
N THR A 299 28.33 -6.26 -14.84
CA THR A 299 29.19 -5.66 -15.86
C THR A 299 28.47 -5.54 -17.22
N ARG A 300 27.68 -6.55 -17.61
CA ARG A 300 26.85 -6.49 -18.82
C ARG A 300 25.76 -5.41 -18.72
N LEU A 301 25.09 -5.31 -17.57
CA LEU A 301 24.06 -4.29 -17.32
C LEU A 301 24.63 -2.85 -17.32
N ARG A 302 25.88 -2.68 -16.89
CA ARG A 302 26.58 -1.38 -17.02
C ARG A 302 26.84 -1.00 -18.47
N ARG A 303 27.08 -1.96 -19.37
CA ARG A 303 27.28 -1.69 -20.80
C ARG A 303 25.97 -1.40 -21.55
N THR A 304 24.85 -1.98 -21.10
CA THR A 304 23.53 -1.73 -21.72
C THR A 304 22.86 -0.47 -21.19
N ARG A 305 23.25 0.03 -20.01
CA ARG A 305 23.08 1.45 -19.66
C ARG A 305 24.10 2.27 -20.43
N SER A 306 23.90 2.40 -21.74
CA SER A 306 24.51 3.45 -22.53
C SER A 306 24.24 4.78 -21.82
N ASP A 307 25.32 5.51 -21.51
CA ASP A 307 25.27 6.89 -21.05
C ASP A 307 24.34 7.71 -21.97
N ASP A 308 23.16 8.04 -21.47
CA ASP A 308 22.26 9.05 -22.07
C ASP A 308 22.92 10.45 -22.12
N SER A 309 24.13 10.59 -21.57
CA SER A 309 24.92 11.82 -21.51
C SER A 309 25.65 12.19 -22.82
N LEU A 310 25.60 11.37 -23.87
CA LEU A 310 26.27 11.67 -25.17
C LEU A 310 25.32 11.78 -26.37
N ARG A 311 23.99 11.82 -26.16
CA ARG A 311 22.99 12.09 -27.21
C ARG A 311 22.45 13.52 -27.23
N SER A 312 23.14 14.46 -26.61
CA SER A 312 22.99 15.90 -26.89
C SER A 312 23.86 16.28 -28.09
N VAL A 313 23.51 15.75 -29.27
CA VAL A 313 23.96 16.33 -30.54
C VAL A 313 22.75 17.04 -31.14
N GLU A 314 22.89 18.36 -31.19
CA GLU A 314 22.08 19.27 -31.97
C GLU A 314 21.86 18.71 -33.38
N THR A 315 20.62 18.32 -33.68
CA THR A 315 20.11 18.35 -35.05
C THR A 315 18.92 19.29 -35.08
N ALA A 316 19.24 20.57 -35.25
CA ALA A 316 18.42 21.48 -36.02
C ALA A 316 18.29 20.95 -37.47
N ILE A 317 17.31 21.49 -38.22
CA ILE A 317 16.93 21.20 -39.62
C ILE A 317 15.88 20.06 -39.68
N TRP A 318 14.65 20.22 -40.17
CA TRP A 318 14.03 21.21 -41.05
C TRP A 318 12.50 21.10 -40.96
N ASN A 319 11.79 22.22 -41.10
CA ASN A 319 10.36 22.27 -41.42
C ASN A 319 10.20 22.15 -42.95
N PRO A 320 9.27 21.31 -43.44
CA PRO A 320 8.56 21.62 -44.67
C PRO A 320 7.07 21.82 -44.40
N GLN A 321 6.56 22.93 -44.90
CA GLN A 321 5.16 23.26 -45.06
C GLN A 321 4.43 22.23 -45.94
N THR A 322 3.15 22.01 -45.58
CA THR A 322 1.95 21.83 -46.43
C THR A 322 1.91 20.76 -47.52
N THR A 323 0.93 19.86 -47.42
CA THR A 323 -0.20 19.64 -48.37
C THR A 323 -1.18 18.70 -47.65
N GLU A 324 -2.41 19.12 -47.34
CA GLU A 324 -3.63 18.89 -48.12
C GLU A 324 -3.94 17.40 -48.42
N ASP A 325 -5.14 17.03 -47.96
CA ASP A 325 -6.06 15.97 -48.40
C ASP A 325 -5.71 14.49 -48.23
N LYS A 326 -6.47 13.83 -47.35
CA LYS A 326 -7.42 12.77 -47.72
C LYS A 326 -8.25 12.32 -46.50
N GLU A 327 -9.53 12.59 -46.58
CA GLU A 327 -10.57 11.99 -45.73
C GLU A 327 -10.73 10.52 -46.15
N GLU A 328 -10.34 9.59 -45.27
CA GLU A 328 -10.78 8.19 -45.35
C GLU A 328 -11.92 8.00 -44.35
N GLU A 329 -13.13 7.97 -44.92
CA GLU A 329 -14.38 7.64 -44.27
C GLU A 329 -14.38 6.13 -43.94
N VAL A 330 -14.09 5.79 -42.68
CA VAL A 330 -14.23 4.42 -42.17
C VAL A 330 -15.62 4.27 -41.57
N THR A 331 -16.53 3.69 -42.33
CA THR A 331 -17.83 3.20 -41.86
C THR A 331 -17.62 1.98 -40.97
N VAL A 332 -17.77 2.16 -39.66
CA VAL A 332 -17.89 1.06 -38.69
C VAL A 332 -19.37 0.74 -38.56
N ASN A 333 -19.75 -0.48 -38.96
CA ASN A 333 -21.09 -1.02 -38.76
C ASN A 333 -21.33 -1.23 -37.26
N ASP A 334 -22.30 -0.50 -36.72
CA ASP A 334 -22.94 -0.77 -35.43
C ASP A 334 -23.97 -1.89 -35.61
N ASP A 335 -23.65 -3.07 -35.08
CA ASP A 335 -24.62 -4.15 -34.85
C ASP A 335 -24.16 -4.93 -33.61
N MET A 336 -24.56 -4.48 -32.42
CA MET A 336 -24.46 -5.23 -31.16
C MET A 336 -25.50 -4.71 -30.14
N ASP A 337 -26.78 -4.84 -30.50
CA ASP A 337 -27.88 -4.85 -29.52
C ASP A 337 -28.16 -6.31 -29.11
N ASP A 338 -27.47 -6.78 -28.08
CA ASP A 338 -27.91 -7.97 -27.35
C ASP A 338 -27.77 -7.77 -25.84
N ARG A 339 -28.74 -7.03 -25.29
CA ARG A 339 -28.96 -6.86 -23.85
C ARG A 339 -30.13 -7.73 -23.40
N SER A 340 -29.94 -9.05 -23.34
CA SER A 340 -30.90 -9.89 -22.62
C SER A 340 -30.32 -11.22 -22.13
N ASN A 341 -29.30 -11.23 -21.26
CA ASN A 341 -28.92 -12.47 -20.54
C ASN A 341 -28.06 -12.28 -19.26
N TYR A 342 -28.51 -11.45 -18.30
CA TYR A 342 -27.96 -11.51 -16.95
C TYR A 342 -29.06 -11.79 -15.91
N PRO A 343 -29.14 -13.02 -15.35
CA PRO A 343 -29.98 -13.30 -14.20
C PRO A 343 -29.24 -12.81 -12.94
N GLY A 344 -29.64 -11.64 -12.43
CA GLY A 344 -28.95 -10.97 -11.33
C GLY A 344 -29.89 -10.34 -10.30
N GLY A 345 -30.94 -11.05 -9.88
CA GLY A 345 -31.77 -10.66 -8.75
C GLY A 345 -31.26 -11.31 -7.47
N ASN A 346 -30.63 -10.53 -6.57
CA ASN A 346 -30.53 -10.71 -5.10
C ASN A 346 -29.28 -10.05 -4.48
N ILE A 347 -28.30 -9.58 -5.28
CA ILE A 347 -27.08 -8.93 -4.76
C ILE A 347 -27.35 -7.53 -4.16
N SER A 348 -28.46 -6.90 -4.54
CA SER A 348 -28.74 -5.48 -4.23
C SER A 348 -28.99 -5.21 -2.73
N THR A 349 -29.66 -6.12 -2.03
CA THR A 349 -30.08 -5.89 -0.62
C THR A 349 -28.96 -6.11 0.39
N ASP A 350 -28.12 -7.11 0.17
CA ASP A 350 -26.97 -7.39 1.04
C ASP A 350 -25.85 -6.36 0.86
N LEU A 351 -25.70 -5.82 -0.36
CA LEU A 351 -24.80 -4.70 -0.61
C LEU A 351 -25.26 -3.46 0.16
N ALA A 352 -26.54 -3.08 0.07
CA ALA A 352 -27.08 -1.93 0.80
C ALA A 352 -26.88 -2.03 2.33
N ARG A 353 -27.09 -3.22 2.92
CA ARG A 353 -26.87 -3.46 4.35
C ARG A 353 -25.38 -3.37 4.74
N THR A 354 -24.50 -3.82 3.84
CA THR A 354 -23.04 -3.72 4.01
C THR A 354 -22.56 -2.26 3.95
N LEU A 355 -23.18 -1.43 3.11
CA LEU A 355 -22.86 -0.01 3.00
C LEU A 355 -23.21 0.79 4.25
N GLU A 356 -24.37 0.49 4.84
CA GLU A 356 -24.79 1.15 6.09
C GLU A 356 -23.83 0.83 7.25
N THR A 357 -23.34 -0.41 7.31
CA THR A 357 -22.34 -0.82 8.33
C THR A 357 -20.97 -0.17 8.10
N ILE A 358 -20.54 0.01 6.85
CA ILE A 358 -19.31 0.76 6.53
C ILE A 358 -19.44 2.23 6.97
N ARG A 359 -20.57 2.87 6.64
CA ARG A 359 -20.84 4.27 7.00
C ARG A 359 -20.78 4.47 8.52
N LEU A 360 -21.50 3.65 9.30
CA LEU A 360 -21.54 3.74 10.75
C LEU A 360 -20.16 3.54 11.40
N ARG A 361 -19.34 2.61 10.88
CA ARG A 361 -17.97 2.38 11.38
C ARG A 361 -17.05 3.58 11.10
N ARG A 362 -17.21 4.26 9.96
CA ARG A 362 -16.45 5.48 9.64
C ARG A 362 -16.82 6.64 10.55
N GLU A 363 -18.11 6.86 10.78
CA GLU A 363 -18.60 7.87 11.72
C GLU A 363 -18.04 7.62 13.13
N ALA A 364 -18.00 6.36 13.58
CA ALA A 364 -17.42 5.97 14.87
C ALA A 364 -15.89 6.20 14.97
N ARG A 365 -15.12 5.94 13.90
CA ARG A 365 -13.66 6.20 13.86
C ARG A 365 -13.38 7.72 13.87
N ASN A 366 -14.14 8.50 13.10
CA ASN A 366 -14.01 9.95 13.04
C ASN A 366 -14.41 10.62 14.37
N ALA A 367 -15.40 10.07 15.07
CA ALA A 367 -15.79 10.54 16.40
C ALA A 367 -14.70 10.32 17.46
N LYS A 368 -13.90 9.24 17.36
CA LYS A 368 -12.77 8.98 18.26
C LYS A 368 -11.62 9.97 18.04
N HIS A 369 -11.38 10.41 16.81
CA HIS A 369 -10.35 11.42 16.52
C HIS A 369 -10.76 12.85 16.92
N LYS A 370 -12.07 13.17 16.97
CA LYS A 370 -12.56 14.48 17.47
C LYS A 370 -12.53 14.64 18.99
N ARG A 371 -12.35 13.56 19.77
CA ARG A 371 -12.38 13.60 21.25
C ARG A 371 -11.02 13.67 21.94
N ALA A 372 -9.91 13.79 21.21
CA ALA A 372 -8.64 14.13 21.82
C ALA A 372 -8.52 15.66 21.91
N PRO A 373 -8.69 16.29 23.10
CA PRO A 373 -8.38 17.70 23.25
C PRO A 373 -6.89 17.89 22.91
N SER A 374 -6.59 18.79 21.99
CA SER A 374 -5.22 19.17 21.69
C SER A 374 -4.60 19.76 22.96
N LEU A 375 -3.53 19.13 23.44
CA LEU A 375 -2.73 19.58 24.59
C LEU A 375 -2.13 20.98 24.40
N THR A 376 -2.26 21.57 23.21
CA THR A 376 -1.87 22.94 22.88
C THR A 376 -2.91 24.00 23.28
N ALA A 377 -4.17 23.64 23.56
CA ALA A 377 -5.20 24.60 23.96
C ALA A 377 -5.21 24.94 25.47
N VAL A 378 -4.48 24.20 26.30
CA VAL A 378 -4.43 24.41 27.76
C VAL A 378 -3.27 25.34 28.16
N LEU A 379 -2.30 25.59 27.29
CA LEU A 379 -1.13 26.43 27.61
C LEU A 379 -1.25 27.91 27.17
N THR A 380 -2.32 28.29 26.47
CA THR A 380 -2.52 29.66 25.99
C THR A 380 -3.50 30.48 26.82
N THR A 381 -4.27 29.86 27.72
CA THR A 381 -5.25 30.57 28.57
C THR A 381 -4.70 30.98 29.95
N GLU A 382 -3.56 30.46 30.40
CA GLU A 382 -2.92 30.87 31.66
C GLU A 382 -1.98 32.08 31.54
N ASN A 383 -1.55 32.45 30.32
CA ASN A 383 -0.64 33.59 30.12
C ASN A 383 -1.33 34.92 29.79
N LEU A 384 -2.67 34.97 29.76
CA LEU A 384 -3.43 36.18 29.43
C LEU A 384 -4.10 36.87 30.63
N LYS A 385 -3.72 36.52 31.87
CA LYS A 385 -4.26 37.11 33.12
C LYS A 385 -3.22 37.85 33.98
N ARG A 386 -2.07 38.23 33.41
CA ARG A 386 -0.97 38.85 34.17
C ARG A 386 -0.34 40.12 33.56
N SER A 387 -1.07 40.89 32.75
CA SER A 387 -0.56 42.18 32.25
C SER A 387 -1.59 43.32 32.24
N GLU A 388 -2.39 43.43 33.29
CA GLU A 388 -3.13 44.66 33.60
C GLU A 388 -2.61 45.17 34.95
N ASP A 389 -1.48 45.86 34.93
CA ASP A 389 -1.03 46.82 35.95
C ASP A 389 0.38 47.32 35.61
N ALA A 390 0.48 48.39 34.80
CA ALA A 390 1.59 49.34 34.80
C ALA A 390 1.36 50.48 33.79
N ASP A 391 0.42 51.38 34.11
CA ASP A 391 0.40 52.72 33.53
C ASP A 391 1.42 53.62 34.25
N LYS A 392 2.51 54.00 33.56
CA LYS A 392 3.24 55.25 33.82
C LYS A 392 3.82 55.81 32.52
N PRO A 393 3.63 57.10 32.21
CA PRO A 393 4.20 57.73 31.02
C PRO A 393 5.60 58.25 31.32
N ILE A 394 6.57 57.92 30.45
CA ILE A 394 7.84 58.65 30.39
C ILE A 394 8.04 59.21 28.98
N SER A 395 8.35 60.50 29.00
CA SER A 395 8.51 61.45 27.92
C SER A 395 9.76 61.20 27.05
N ARG A 396 9.56 61.37 25.74
CA ARG A 396 10.45 61.89 24.67
C ARG A 396 11.98 61.87 24.88
N ARG A 397 12.71 61.32 23.89
CA ARG A 397 13.59 62.06 22.94
C ARG A 397 14.43 61.11 22.07
N GLY A 398 14.67 61.50 20.81
CA GLY A 398 15.97 61.31 20.15
C GLY A 398 16.09 60.20 19.09
N VAL A 399 15.84 60.56 17.84
CA VAL A 399 16.54 60.03 16.62
C VAL A 399 18.04 60.43 16.76
N PRO A 400 19.09 59.78 16.16
CA PRO A 400 19.07 59.19 14.82
C PRO A 400 20.09 58.06 14.45
N VAL A 401 19.99 57.59 13.19
CA VAL A 401 21.07 57.20 12.24
C VAL A 401 21.76 55.81 12.31
N LEU A 402 21.58 55.08 11.18
CA LEU A 402 22.46 54.17 10.40
C LEU A 402 23.51 53.27 11.10
N ARG A 403 23.47 51.97 10.76
CA ARG A 403 24.63 51.24 10.18
C ARG A 403 24.28 49.88 9.57
N HIS A 404 24.77 49.67 8.35
CA HIS A 404 24.97 48.37 7.71
C HIS A 404 25.93 47.48 8.53
N CYS A 405 25.70 46.16 8.53
CA CYS A 405 26.63 45.16 7.96
C CYS A 405 26.26 43.70 8.30
N ARG A 406 26.41 42.85 7.28
CA ARG A 406 26.92 41.47 7.28
C ARG A 406 26.08 40.32 7.86
N SER A 407 25.48 39.60 6.92
CA SER A 407 25.72 38.17 6.64
C SER A 407 26.58 37.37 7.63
N SER A 408 25.99 36.31 8.20
CA SER A 408 26.68 35.06 8.48
C SER A 408 25.66 33.92 8.50
N SER A 409 25.72 33.11 7.44
CA SER A 409 25.10 31.80 7.29
C SER A 409 25.75 30.79 8.23
N THR A 410 24.96 30.11 9.06
CA THR A 410 25.38 28.90 9.77
C THR A 410 24.51 27.74 9.32
N SER A 411 25.15 26.81 8.59
CA SER A 411 24.68 25.48 8.28
C SER A 411 24.64 24.63 9.54
N THR A 412 23.46 24.12 9.91
CA THR A 412 23.32 23.03 10.90
C THR A 412 23.00 21.74 10.18
N THR A 413 24.03 20.92 9.99
CA THR A 413 23.97 19.51 9.62
C THR A 413 23.68 18.64 10.83
N GLY A 414 22.84 17.62 10.65
CA GLY A 414 22.93 16.33 11.35
C GLY A 414 22.57 16.29 12.84
N LYS A 415 21.32 15.95 13.16
CA LYS A 415 20.98 15.27 14.42
C LYS A 415 20.37 13.91 14.09
N GLU A 416 21.22 12.90 14.13
CA GLU A 416 20.84 11.50 14.13
C GLU A 416 20.00 11.20 15.39
N HIS A 417 18.84 10.60 15.18
CA HIS A 417 18.02 10.06 16.27
C HIS A 417 18.63 8.76 16.78
N GLY A 418 19.54 8.90 17.75
CA GLY A 418 19.94 7.79 18.62
C GLY A 418 18.77 7.40 19.53
N LEU A 419 18.01 6.38 19.15
CA LEU A 419 17.08 5.69 20.04
C LEU A 419 17.89 5.03 21.15
N SER A 420 17.86 5.63 22.35
CA SER A 420 18.51 5.08 23.54
C SER A 420 18.05 3.66 23.81
N ILE A 421 19.00 2.73 23.92
CA ILE A 421 18.83 1.30 24.26
C ILE A 421 17.95 1.13 25.52
N ALA A 422 17.96 2.11 26.43
CA ALA A 422 17.12 2.12 27.62
C ALA A 422 15.60 2.16 27.31
N ASN A 423 15.18 2.84 26.24
CA ASN A 423 13.78 2.87 25.82
C ASN A 423 13.32 1.54 25.20
N LEU A 424 14.25 0.80 24.58
CA LEU A 424 13.99 -0.52 24.02
C LEU A 424 13.90 -1.59 25.12
N GLN A 425 14.77 -1.49 26.14
CA GLN A 425 14.72 -2.38 27.31
C GLN A 425 13.43 -2.20 28.14
N ARG A 426 12.98 -0.96 28.36
CA ARG A 426 11.67 -0.70 29.03
C ARG A 426 10.49 -1.27 28.25
N ARG A 427 10.51 -1.18 26.92
CA ARG A 427 9.44 -1.75 26.08
C ARG A 427 9.38 -3.27 26.17
N ILE A 428 10.53 -3.93 26.30
CA ILE A 428 10.60 -5.39 26.45
C ILE A 428 10.12 -5.83 27.83
N GLU A 429 10.41 -5.09 28.90
CA GLU A 429 9.90 -5.40 30.25
C GLU A 429 8.38 -5.26 30.33
N VAL A 430 7.80 -4.19 29.77
CA VAL A 430 6.34 -3.99 29.74
C VAL A 430 5.62 -5.12 28.98
N LEU A 431 6.25 -5.69 27.94
CA LEU A 431 5.69 -6.81 27.18
C LEU A 431 5.81 -8.15 27.93
N LYS A 432 6.86 -8.34 28.74
CA LYS A 432 6.98 -9.52 29.61
C LYS A 432 5.95 -9.50 30.75
N GLU A 433 5.69 -8.34 31.31
CA GLU A 433 4.69 -8.17 32.38
C GLU A 433 3.27 -8.44 31.87
N LYS A 434 2.93 -7.97 30.66
CA LYS A 434 1.63 -8.27 30.02
C LYS A 434 1.45 -9.75 29.67
N ARG A 435 2.54 -10.47 29.37
CA ARG A 435 2.49 -11.91 29.09
C ARG A 435 2.19 -12.73 30.34
N ASN A 436 2.68 -12.31 31.51
CA ASN A 436 2.41 -12.98 32.78
C ASN A 436 1.03 -12.68 33.36
N PHE A 437 0.32 -11.68 32.83
CA PHE A 437 -1.06 -11.37 33.19
C PHE A 437 -2.10 -12.15 32.37
N LEU A 438 -1.65 -12.88 31.34
CA LEU A 438 -2.49 -13.63 30.40
C LEU A 438 -2.28 -15.16 30.46
N MET A 439 -1.49 -15.63 31.43
CA MET A 439 -1.49 -17.03 31.89
C MET A 439 -2.05 -17.07 33.30
#